data_AF-A0A2W6Z960-F1
#
_entry.id   AF-A0A2W6Z960-F1
#
_cell.length_a   1.000
_cell.length_b   1.000
_cell.length_c   1.000
_cell.angle_alpha   90.00
_cell.angle_beta   90.00
_cell.angle_gamma   90.00
#
_symmetry.space_group_name_H-M   'P 1'
#
loop_
_entity.id
_entity.type
_entity.pdbx_description
1 polymer ?
#
loop_
_entity_poly.entity_id
_entity_poly.type
_entity_poly.pdbx_seq_one_letter_code
_entity_poly.pdbx_strand_id
1 'polypeptide(L)'
;MTIVSMLAATALQVAGAQAATPYPTDMQRAEICYAHVTILIEDAARETGRVAGPSWFISEWWDARLNDAQSTDDREATVKTAVEQRRVRDADGFEAERSGCMQEAIKAGAVPGM
;
A
#
# COMPACT_ATOMS: atom_id res chain seq x y z
N MET A 1 27.91 1.27 50.65
CA MET A 1 28.57 1.51 49.35
C MET A 1 27.71 0.87 48.27
N THR A 2 27.10 1.71 47.43
CA THR A 2 26.85 1.60 45.96
C THR A 2 26.69 0.18 45.37
N ILE A 3 25.72 -0.16 44.51
CA ILE A 3 25.42 0.34 43.14
C ILE A 3 23.96 -0.08 42.81
N VAL A 4 22.99 0.84 42.65
CA VAL A 4 22.44 1.43 41.41
C VAL A 4 21.96 0.44 40.32
N SER A 5 20.67 0.57 40.02
CA SER A 5 19.85 -0.01 38.94
C SER A 5 20.52 -0.19 37.56
N MET A 6 20.18 -1.29 36.88
CA MET A 6 20.18 -1.40 35.41
C MET A 6 18.87 -2.09 35.01
N LEU A 7 17.87 -1.32 34.57
CA LEU A 7 17.57 -0.99 33.17
C LEU A 7 16.82 -2.11 32.44
N ALA A 8 15.56 -1.79 32.16
CA ALA A 8 14.64 -2.48 31.27
C ALA A 8 15.17 -2.53 29.83
N ALA A 9 14.81 -3.60 29.11
CA ALA A 9 14.45 -3.49 27.70
C ALA A 9 13.71 -4.76 27.27
N THR A 10 12.39 -4.58 27.12
CA THR A 10 11.47 -5.40 26.33
C THR A 10 12.08 -5.84 24.99
N ALA A 11 12.44 -7.11 24.87
CA ALA A 11 12.54 -7.76 23.57
C ALA A 11 11.13 -8.23 23.17
N LEU A 12 10.24 -7.29 22.81
CA LEU A 12 9.15 -7.62 21.91
C LEU A 12 9.82 -7.99 20.60
N GLN A 13 9.91 -9.28 20.32
CA GLN A 13 10.33 -9.80 19.04
C GLN A 13 9.36 -9.25 18.00
N VAL A 14 9.84 -8.26 17.25
CA VAL A 14 9.19 -7.73 16.05
C VAL A 14 9.05 -8.92 15.10
N ALA A 15 7.88 -9.55 15.11
CA ALA A 15 7.40 -10.39 14.04
C ALA A 15 7.24 -9.48 12.82
N GLY A 16 8.23 -9.43 11.94
CA GLY A 16 8.19 -8.53 10.81
C GLY A 16 9.45 -8.64 9.98
N ALA A 17 9.44 -9.60 9.05
CA ALA A 17 10.16 -9.61 7.78
C ALA A 17 10.24 -11.06 7.27
N GLN A 18 9.10 -11.69 7.03
CA GLN A 18 9.09 -12.62 5.90
C GLN A 18 9.34 -11.72 4.68
N ALA A 19 10.45 -11.96 3.98
CA ALA A 19 10.78 -11.17 2.81
C ALA A 19 9.60 -11.26 1.84
N ALA A 20 8.86 -10.16 1.70
CA ALA A 20 7.80 -10.05 0.74
C ALA A 20 8.34 -10.48 -0.62
N THR A 21 7.64 -11.38 -1.31
CA THR A 21 8.01 -11.70 -2.69
C THR A 21 7.99 -10.39 -3.47
N PRO A 22 9.14 -9.95 -4.02
CA PRO A 22 9.22 -8.65 -4.66
C PRO A 22 8.36 -8.64 -5.92
N TYR A 23 7.76 -7.48 -6.21
CA TYR A 23 7.15 -7.25 -7.51
C TYR A 23 8.19 -7.38 -8.63
N PRO A 24 7.74 -7.64 -9.88
CA PRO A 24 8.58 -7.48 -11.05
C PRO A 24 9.36 -6.15 -11.00
N THR A 25 10.64 -6.19 -11.35
CA THR A 25 11.59 -5.08 -11.13
C THR A 25 11.29 -3.84 -11.97
N ASP A 26 10.47 -4.00 -13.01
CA ASP A 26 10.00 -2.93 -13.87
C ASP A 26 8.75 -2.22 -13.33
N MET A 27 8.14 -2.70 -12.23
CA MET A 27 7.01 -2.03 -11.57
C MET A 27 7.51 -0.97 -10.60
N GLN A 28 7.05 0.26 -10.81
CA GLN A 28 7.39 1.39 -9.94
C GLN A 28 6.40 1.53 -8.78
N ARG A 29 6.83 2.24 -7.73
CA ARG A 29 6.02 2.46 -6.52
C ARG A 29 4.65 3.07 -6.82
N ALA A 30 4.58 4.04 -7.74
CA ALA A 30 3.33 4.68 -8.11
C ALA A 30 2.33 3.69 -8.73
N GLU A 31 2.78 2.79 -9.61
CA GLU A 31 1.94 1.76 -10.20
C GLU A 31 1.41 0.78 -9.16
N ILE A 32 2.30 0.31 -8.27
CA ILE A 32 1.95 -0.62 -7.18
C ILE A 32 0.92 0.02 -6.25
N CYS A 33 1.15 1.27 -5.84
CA CYS A 33 0.26 1.97 -4.93
C CYS A 33 -1.06 2.37 -5.58
N TYR A 34 -1.06 2.75 -6.85
CA TYR A 34 -2.28 2.96 -7.62
C TYR A 34 -3.12 1.66 -7.64
N ALA A 35 -2.51 0.52 -7.99
CA ALA A 35 -3.19 -0.76 -8.01
C ALA A 35 -3.77 -1.18 -6.64
N HIS A 36 -3.03 -1.00 -5.55
CA HIS A 36 -3.53 -1.27 -4.19
C HIS A 36 -4.79 -0.47 -3.84
N VAL A 37 -4.81 0.82 -4.21
CA VAL A 37 -5.94 1.71 -3.91
C VAL A 37 -7.11 1.42 -4.84
N THR A 38 -6.86 1.10 -6.11
CA THR A 38 -7.89 0.65 -7.05
C THR A 38 -8.56 -0.64 -6.57
N ILE A 39 -7.79 -1.63 -6.11
CA ILE A 39 -8.33 -2.86 -5.52
C ILE A 39 -9.19 -2.55 -4.29
N LEU A 40 -8.74 -1.64 -3.41
CA LEU A 40 -9.53 -1.20 -2.25
C LEU A 40 -10.88 -0.60 -2.67
N ILE A 41 -10.89 0.27 -3.67
CA ILE A 41 -12.10 0.92 -4.19
C ILE A 41 -13.07 -0.13 -4.75
N GLU A 42 -12.57 -1.05 -5.55
CA GLU A 42 -13.37 -2.12 -6.16
C GLU A 42 -13.94 -3.08 -5.13
N ASP A 43 -13.14 -3.47 -4.14
CA ASP A 43 -13.58 -4.33 -3.03
C ASP A 43 -14.69 -3.63 -2.23
N ALA A 44 -14.51 -2.36 -1.86
CA ALA A 44 -15.51 -1.58 -1.14
C ALA A 44 -16.81 -1.44 -1.95
N ALA A 45 -16.70 -1.17 -3.25
CA ALA A 45 -17.85 -1.08 -4.16
C ALA A 45 -18.60 -2.42 -4.24
N ARG A 46 -17.88 -3.55 -4.33
CA ARG A 46 -18.46 -4.90 -4.38
C ARG A 46 -19.15 -5.30 -3.09
N GLU A 47 -18.57 -4.97 -1.94
CA GLU A 47 -19.06 -5.39 -0.63
C GLU A 47 -20.20 -4.52 -0.10
N THR A 48 -20.13 -3.20 -0.34
CA THR A 48 -21.03 -2.24 0.32
C THR A 48 -21.89 -1.42 -0.64
N GLY A 49 -21.62 -1.50 -1.95
CA GLY A 49 -22.24 -0.64 -2.96
C GLY A 49 -21.86 0.84 -2.80
N ARG A 50 -20.84 1.15 -1.99
CA ARG A 50 -20.36 2.51 -1.70
C ARG A 50 -18.87 2.58 -2.01
N VAL A 51 -18.43 3.71 -2.54
CA VAL A 51 -17.01 4.01 -2.63
C VAL A 51 -16.59 4.85 -1.43
N ALA A 52 -15.53 4.44 -0.72
CA ALA A 52 -15.02 5.16 0.44
C ALA A 52 -14.47 6.53 0.00
N GLY A 53 -14.98 7.63 0.56
CA GLY A 53 -14.73 8.99 0.04
C GLY A 53 -13.26 9.33 -0.26
N PRO A 54 -12.32 9.23 0.70
CA PRO A 54 -10.94 9.64 0.48
C PRO A 54 -10.14 8.75 -0.49
N SER A 55 -10.57 7.52 -0.77
CA SER A 55 -9.77 6.61 -1.60
C SER A 55 -9.71 7.05 -3.06
N TRP A 56 -10.73 7.76 -3.56
CA TRP A 56 -10.67 8.36 -4.91
C TRP A 56 -9.58 9.41 -5.04
N PHE A 57 -9.49 10.36 -4.10
CA PHE A 57 -8.44 11.37 -4.10
C PHE A 57 -7.04 10.75 -4.02
N ILE A 58 -6.89 9.68 -3.24
CA ILE A 58 -5.64 8.93 -3.13
C ILE A 58 -5.32 8.20 -4.45
N SER A 59 -6.32 7.61 -5.10
CA SER A 59 -6.16 6.93 -6.39
C SER A 59 -5.69 7.90 -7.46
N GLU A 60 -6.37 9.03 -7.62
CA GLU A 60 -6.01 10.08 -8.59
C GLU A 60 -4.64 10.68 -8.30
N TRP A 61 -4.26 10.81 -7.02
CA TRP A 61 -2.95 11.29 -6.64
C TRP A 61 -1.83 10.34 -7.08
N TRP A 62 -2.05 9.02 -6.99
CA TRP A 62 -1.09 8.04 -7.51
C TRP A 62 -1.07 7.97 -9.04
N ASP A 63 -2.25 8.06 -9.67
CA ASP A 63 -2.40 8.11 -11.13
C ASP A 63 -1.62 9.27 -11.76
N ALA A 64 -1.71 10.48 -11.17
CA ALA A 64 -0.99 11.66 -11.64
C ALA A 64 0.56 11.55 -11.60
N ARG A 65 1.11 10.47 -11.04
CA ARG A 65 2.55 10.17 -10.99
C ARG A 65 2.98 9.09 -11.98
N LEU A 66 2.02 8.47 -12.67
CA LEU A 66 2.28 7.55 -13.76
C LEU A 66 2.72 8.35 -15.00
N ASN A 67 3.64 7.79 -15.78
CA ASN A 67 3.92 8.27 -17.12
C ASN A 67 3.04 7.56 -18.15
N ASP A 68 3.05 8.04 -19.40
CA ASP A 68 2.22 7.51 -20.48
C ASP A 68 2.38 5.99 -20.72
N ALA A 69 3.57 5.44 -20.47
CA ALA A 69 3.80 3.99 -20.62
C ALA A 69 3.22 3.17 -19.46
N GLN A 70 2.97 3.82 -18.32
CA GLN A 70 2.43 3.22 -17.10
C GLN A 70 0.91 3.33 -17.00
N SER A 71 0.32 4.41 -17.53
CA SER A 71 -1.12 4.68 -17.51
C SER A 71 -1.86 4.07 -18.70
N THR A 72 -1.51 2.83 -19.08
CA THR A 72 -2.22 2.09 -20.13
C THR A 72 -3.03 0.96 -19.49
N ASP A 73 -4.22 0.68 -20.03
CA ASP A 73 -5.11 -0.37 -19.51
C ASP A 73 -4.39 -1.72 -19.34
N ASP A 74 -3.59 -2.13 -20.33
CA ASP A 74 -2.83 -3.38 -20.29
C ASP A 74 -1.78 -3.39 -19.17
N ARG A 75 -1.12 -2.25 -18.96
CA ARG A 75 -0.11 -2.13 -17.91
C ARG A 75 -0.75 -2.11 -16.53
N GLU A 76 -1.82 -1.34 -16.35
CA GLU A 76 -2.58 -1.30 -15.10
C GLU A 76 -3.11 -2.69 -14.74
N ALA A 77 -3.67 -3.43 -15.70
CA ALA A 77 -4.14 -4.79 -15.49
C ALA A 77 -2.99 -5.75 -15.09
N THR A 78 -1.82 -5.59 -15.71
CA THR A 78 -0.61 -6.38 -15.38
C THR A 78 -0.16 -6.12 -13.94
N VAL A 79 -0.06 -4.85 -13.54
CA VAL A 79 0.37 -4.46 -12.19
C VAL A 79 -0.65 -4.92 -11.15
N LYS A 80 -1.94 -4.68 -11.41
CA LYS A 80 -3.03 -5.12 -10.53
C LYS A 80 -3.02 -6.63 -10.33
N THR A 81 -2.77 -7.42 -11.39
CA THR A 81 -2.61 -8.87 -11.28
C THR A 81 -1.45 -9.24 -10.35
N ALA A 82 -0.30 -8.58 -10.45
CA ALA A 82 0.83 -8.84 -9.56
C ALA A 82 0.52 -8.47 -8.10
N VAL A 83 -0.21 -7.38 -7.87
CA VAL A 83 -0.68 -6.94 -6.54
C VAL A 83 -1.70 -7.91 -5.95
N GLU A 84 -2.66 -8.41 -6.73
CA GLU A 84 -3.58 -9.47 -6.27
C GLU A 84 -2.85 -10.78 -5.96
N GLN A 85 -1.85 -11.15 -6.75
CA GLN A 85 -1.03 -12.31 -6.42
C GLN A 85 -0.24 -12.13 -5.11
N ARG A 86 0.14 -10.90 -4.74
CA ARG A 86 0.71 -10.60 -3.41
C ARG A 86 -0.32 -10.90 -2.33
N ARG A 87 -1.57 -10.45 -2.47
CA ARG A 87 -2.67 -10.75 -1.53
C ARG A 87 -2.81 -12.23 -1.23
N VAL A 88 -2.67 -13.09 -2.24
CA VAL A 88 -2.77 -14.55 -2.11
C VAL A 88 -1.55 -15.16 -1.39
N ARG A 89 -0.34 -14.66 -1.66
CA ARG A 89 0.91 -15.23 -1.14
C ARG A 89 1.31 -14.67 0.23
N ASP A 90 0.91 -13.43 0.52
CA ASP A 90 1.36 -12.62 1.65
C ASP A 90 0.27 -11.58 1.98
N ALA A 91 -0.81 -12.04 2.64
CA ALA A 91 -1.95 -11.20 2.97
C ALA A 91 -1.56 -10.06 3.94
N ASP A 92 -0.73 -10.35 4.95
CA ASP A 92 -0.28 -9.35 5.92
C ASP A 92 0.57 -8.26 5.24
N GLY A 93 1.49 -8.64 4.35
CA GLY A 93 2.30 -7.69 3.61
C GLY A 93 1.49 -6.91 2.56
N PHE A 94 0.48 -7.54 1.94
CA PHE A 94 -0.48 -6.83 1.08
C PHE A 94 -1.21 -5.73 1.86
N GLU A 95 -1.75 -6.05 3.03
CA GLU A 95 -2.46 -5.09 3.88
C GLU A 95 -1.56 -3.97 4.40
N ALA A 96 -0.35 -4.32 4.84
CA ALA A 96 0.64 -3.36 5.31
C ALA A 96 1.06 -2.38 4.19
N GLU A 97 1.29 -2.89 2.98
CA GLU A 97 1.67 -2.07 1.82
C GLU A 97 0.51 -1.18 1.35
N ARG A 98 -0.70 -1.72 1.30
CA ARG A 98 -1.93 -0.95 1.01
C ARG A 98 -2.09 0.22 1.97
N SER A 99 -1.96 -0.04 3.27
CA SER A 99 -2.01 1.00 4.30
C SER A 99 -0.87 2.02 4.12
N GLY A 100 0.35 1.55 3.80
CA GLY A 100 1.49 2.39 3.49
C GLY A 100 1.26 3.34 2.31
N CYS A 101 0.68 2.83 1.21
CA CYS A 101 0.34 3.63 0.03
C CYS A 101 -0.72 4.69 0.33
N MET A 102 -1.73 4.38 1.16
CA MET A 102 -2.70 5.37 1.61
C MET A 102 -2.04 6.47 2.47
N GLN A 103 -1.25 6.06 3.46
CA GLN A 103 -0.60 7.00 4.38
C GLN A 103 0.41 7.91 3.68
N GLU A 104 1.14 7.39 2.69
CA GLU A 104 2.07 8.19 1.90
C GLU A 104 1.36 9.28 1.12
N ALA A 105 0.30 8.93 0.39
CA ALA A 105 -0.50 9.90 -0.36
C ALA A 105 -1.13 10.94 0.57
N ILE A 106 -1.72 10.52 1.69
CA ILE A 106 -2.31 11.44 2.68
C ILE A 106 -1.27 12.43 3.21
N LYS A 107 -0.09 11.96 3.64
CA LYS A 107 0.99 12.83 4.15
C LYS A 107 1.51 13.81 3.10
N ALA A 108 1.39 13.46 1.83
CA ALA A 108 1.77 14.31 0.72
C ALA A 108 0.62 15.17 0.18
N GLY A 109 -0.48 15.28 0.93
CA GLY A 109 -1.59 16.20 0.64
C GLY A 109 -2.58 15.69 -0.40
N ALA A 110 -2.67 14.37 -0.62
CA ALA A 110 -3.63 13.81 -1.57
C ALA A 110 -5.09 14.11 -1.20
N VAL A 111 -5.42 14.19 0.09
CA VAL A 111 -6.79 14.42 0.54
C VAL A 111 -6.97 15.90 0.92
N PRO A 112 -7.85 16.65 0.24
CA PRO A 112 -8.09 18.04 0.57
C PRO A 112 -8.61 18.23 2.01
N GLY A 113 -8.04 19.21 2.72
CA GLY A 113 -8.50 19.60 4.06
C GLY A 113 -8.00 18.73 5.22
N MET A 114 -7.06 17.81 4.96
CA MET A 114 -6.22 17.15 5.98
C MET A 114 -4.80 17.72 5.96
#